data_AF-A0A1W0CV22-F1
#
_entry.id   AF-A0A1W0CV22-F1
#
_cell.length_a   1.000
_cell.length_b   1.000
_cell.length_c   1.000
_cell.angle_alpha   90.00
_cell.angle_beta   90.00
_cell.angle_gamma   90.00
#
_symmetry.space_group_name_H-M   'P 1'
#
loop_
_entity.id
_entity.type
_entity.pdbx_description
1 polymer ?
#
loop_
_entity_poly.entity_id
_entity_poly.type
_entity_poly.pdbx_seq_one_letter_code
_entity_poly.pdbx_strand_id
1 'polypeptide(L)'
;MNTAQPELDAATRQRLAEEVERLVAQGTDRREARQIVWLDYLDELKSFQVAPANSAPAPEESKAEPPVEPKAEVPNTRPRQFWSASAEPQFTDEWLRKNRKELAKVKQMMMRISK
;
A
#
# COMPACT_ATOMS: atom_id res chain seq x y z
N MET A 1 -1.01 -35.41 -1.90
CA MET A 1 -0.35 -34.14 -1.52
C MET A 1 -1.35 -33.34 -0.73
N ASN A 2 -1.24 -33.35 0.60
CA ASN A 2 -2.18 -32.65 1.48
C ASN A 2 -1.85 -31.16 1.46
N THR A 3 -2.72 -30.36 0.83
CA THR A 3 -2.72 -28.91 0.97
C THR A 3 -3.20 -28.60 2.38
N ALA A 4 -2.25 -28.33 3.29
CA ALA A 4 -2.55 -27.80 4.62
C ALA A 4 -3.27 -26.45 4.43
N GLN A 5 -4.60 -26.48 4.43
CA GLN A 5 -5.41 -25.29 4.61
C GLN A 5 -4.99 -24.71 5.97
N PRO A 6 -4.51 -23.47 6.05
CA PRO A 6 -4.31 -22.84 7.35
C PRO A 6 -5.67 -22.86 8.04
N GLU A 7 -5.77 -23.54 9.19
CA GLU A 7 -7.02 -23.58 9.94
C GLU A 7 -7.33 -22.16 10.42
N LEU A 8 -8.14 -21.44 9.64
CA LEU A 8 -8.66 -20.16 10.07
C LEU A 8 -9.53 -20.38 11.30
N ASP A 9 -9.23 -19.65 12.35
CA ASP A 9 -10.05 -19.61 13.55
C ASP A 9 -11.52 -19.31 13.18
N ALA A 10 -12.45 -19.93 13.91
CA ALA A 10 -13.88 -19.80 13.65
C ALA A 10 -14.34 -18.33 13.76
N ALA A 11 -13.76 -17.58 14.70
CA ALA A 11 -14.03 -16.15 14.86
C ALA A 11 -13.59 -15.33 13.64
N THR A 12 -12.41 -15.62 13.09
CA THR A 12 -11.90 -14.94 11.89
C THR A 12 -12.76 -15.24 10.68
N ARG A 13 -13.20 -16.49 10.49
CA ARG A 13 -14.10 -16.86 9.38
C ARG A 13 -15.44 -16.13 9.45
N GLN A 14 -16.00 -15.98 10.64
CA GLN A 14 -17.26 -15.27 10.83
C GLN A 14 -17.12 -13.78 10.48
N ARG A 15 -16.05 -13.13 10.95
CA ARG A 15 -15.75 -11.73 10.60
C ARG A 15 -15.60 -11.53 9.09
N LEU A 16 -14.86 -12.42 8.40
CA LEU A 16 -14.71 -12.34 6.95
C LEU A 16 -16.06 -12.55 6.22
N ALA A 17 -16.93 -13.40 6.75
CA ALA A 17 -18.27 -13.59 6.18
C ALA A 17 -19.15 -12.35 6.32
N GLU A 18 -19.12 -11.67 7.47
CA GLU A 18 -19.84 -10.41 7.70
C GLU A 18 -19.38 -9.31 6.75
N GLU A 19 -18.07 -9.19 6.49
CA GLU A 19 -17.55 -8.19 5.55
C GLU A 19 -17.95 -8.53 4.09
N VAL A 20 -18.00 -9.81 3.73
CA VAL A 20 -18.55 -10.23 2.42
C VAL A 20 -20.02 -9.84 2.29
N GLU A 21 -20.84 -10.04 3.32
CA GLU A 21 -22.25 -9.64 3.28
C GLU A 21 -22.42 -8.13 3.17
N ARG A 22 -21.56 -7.35 3.83
CA ARG A 22 -21.51 -5.90 3.68
C ARG A 22 -21.22 -5.47 2.24
N LEU A 23 -20.24 -6.08 1.59
CA LEU A 23 -19.91 -5.78 0.19
C LEU A 23 -21.04 -6.20 -0.76
N VAL A 24 -21.70 -7.33 -0.49
CA VAL A 24 -22.88 -7.74 -1.26
C VAL A 24 -24.04 -6.75 -1.08
N ALA A 25 -24.25 -6.23 0.13
CA ALA A 25 -25.25 -5.20 0.39
C ALA A 25 -24.96 -3.89 -0.36
N GLN A 26 -23.68 -3.61 -0.65
CA GLN A 26 -23.24 -2.47 -1.47
C GLN A 26 -23.36 -2.72 -2.99
N GLY A 27 -23.79 -3.91 -3.40
CA GLY A 27 -24.02 -4.26 -4.81
C GLY A 27 -22.89 -5.01 -5.49
N THR A 28 -21.89 -5.47 -4.75
CA THR A 28 -20.80 -6.31 -5.27
C THR A 28 -21.25 -7.76 -5.43
N ASP A 29 -20.82 -8.45 -6.49
CA ASP A 29 -21.13 -9.87 -6.66
C ASP A 29 -20.53 -10.70 -5.52
N ARG A 30 -21.24 -11.74 -5.07
CA ARG A 30 -20.80 -12.56 -3.92
C ARG A 30 -19.45 -13.24 -4.15
N ARG A 31 -19.12 -13.61 -5.39
CA ARG A 31 -17.83 -14.21 -5.73
C ARG A 31 -16.71 -13.18 -5.66
N GLU A 32 -16.97 -11.99 -6.18
CA GLU A 32 -16.03 -10.87 -6.18
C GLU A 32 -15.79 -10.35 -4.75
N ALA A 33 -16.85 -10.17 -3.96
CA ALA A 33 -16.76 -9.77 -2.55
C ALA A 33 -15.90 -10.73 -1.73
N ARG A 34 -16.06 -12.05 -1.92
CA ARG A 34 -15.19 -13.06 -1.27
C ARG A 34 -13.72 -12.92 -1.66
N GLN A 35 -13.46 -12.63 -2.93
CA GLN A 35 -12.10 -12.47 -3.41
C GLN A 35 -11.44 -11.21 -2.85
N ILE A 36 -12.17 -10.09 -2.81
CA ILE A 36 -11.69 -8.82 -2.23
C ILE A 36 -11.34 -9.02 -0.76
N VAL A 37 -12.28 -9.51 0.04
CA VAL A 37 -12.09 -9.72 1.48
C VAL A 37 -10.95 -10.70 1.77
N TRP A 38 -10.79 -11.73 0.95
CA TRP A 38 -9.68 -12.67 1.09
C TRP A 38 -8.32 -12.05 0.77
N LEU A 39 -8.24 -11.23 -0.29
CA LEU A 39 -7.00 -10.53 -0.64
C LEU A 39 -6.60 -9.51 0.44
N ASP A 40 -7.57 -8.74 0.95
CA ASP A 40 -7.36 -7.78 2.03
C ASP A 40 -6.84 -8.49 3.29
N TYR A 41 -7.44 -9.62 3.66
CA TYR A 41 -6.98 -10.45 4.79
C TYR A 41 -5.53 -10.95 4.60
N LEU A 42 -5.15 -11.36 3.39
CA LEU A 42 -3.78 -11.78 3.10
C LEU A 42 -2.78 -10.63 3.19
N ASP A 43 -3.18 -9.41 2.81
CA ASP A 43 -2.33 -8.23 2.95
C ASP A 43 -2.20 -7.79 4.41
N GLU A 44 -3.27 -7.86 5.19
CA GLU A 44 -3.21 -7.68 6.65
C GLU A 44 -2.23 -8.67 7.29
N LEU A 45 -2.29 -9.97 6.94
CA LEU A 45 -1.36 -10.97 7.45
C LEU A 45 0.11 -10.65 7.13
N LYS A 46 0.41 -10.13 5.93
CA LYS A 46 1.77 -9.71 5.57
C LYS A 46 2.23 -8.55 6.43
N SER A 47 1.35 -7.61 6.77
CA SER A 47 1.68 -6.46 7.63
C SER A 47 2.04 -6.89 9.06
N PHE A 48 1.36 -7.90 9.62
CA PHE A 48 1.67 -8.46 10.94
C PHE A 48 3.01 -9.20 10.97
N GLN A 49 3.47 -9.75 9.84
CA GLN A 49 4.81 -10.36 9.75
C GLN A 49 5.94 -9.32 9.65
N VAL A 50 5.63 -8.04 9.39
CA VAL A 50 6.65 -7.03 9.04
C VAL A 50 7.03 -6.08 10.19
N ALA A 51 6.40 -6.09 11.38
CA ALA A 51 6.89 -5.25 12.49
C ALA A 51 6.49 -5.69 13.91
N PRO A 52 7.33 -5.42 14.96
CA PRO A 52 8.43 -4.44 14.98
C PRO A 52 9.79 -4.97 15.48
N ALA A 53 10.86 -4.66 14.75
CA ALA A 53 12.24 -4.66 15.25
C ALA A 53 12.69 -3.23 15.65
N ASN A 54 11.80 -2.43 16.21
CA ASN A 54 12.12 -1.14 16.82
C ASN A 54 11.51 -1.09 18.23
N SER A 55 12.15 -1.83 19.14
CA SER A 55 12.15 -1.45 20.55
C SER A 55 12.89 -0.12 20.65
N ALA A 56 12.15 0.98 20.61
CA ALA A 56 12.69 2.26 21.06
C ALA A 56 13.04 2.12 22.56
N PRO A 57 14.29 2.33 22.99
CA PRO A 57 14.55 2.53 24.40
C PRO A 57 13.98 3.90 24.80
N ALA A 58 13.48 3.97 26.03
CA ALA A 58 12.82 5.11 26.64
C ALA A 58 13.62 6.43 26.49
N PRO A 59 12.94 7.59 26.44
CA PRO A 59 13.63 8.88 26.46
C PRO A 59 14.13 9.15 27.88
N GLU A 60 15.37 8.76 28.17
CA GLU A 60 16.10 9.23 29.36
C GLU A 60 16.63 10.64 29.07
N GLU A 61 16.17 11.61 29.86
CA GLU A 61 16.76 12.95 29.96
C GLU A 61 18.20 12.85 30.51
N SER A 62 19.21 13.07 29.67
CA SER A 62 20.57 13.35 30.19
C SER A 62 21.35 14.34 29.31
N LYS A 63 21.29 15.60 29.74
CA LYS A 63 22.31 16.66 29.74
C LYS A 63 23.68 16.38 29.08
N ALA A 64 23.95 17.17 28.02
CA ALA A 64 25.23 17.77 27.58
C ALA A 64 26.53 16.94 27.44
N GLU A 65 27.00 16.78 26.19
CA GLU A 65 28.33 17.19 25.67
C GLU A 65 28.40 16.95 24.14
N PRO A 66 29.14 17.75 23.34
CA PRO A 66 29.15 17.62 21.88
C PRO A 66 30.23 16.62 21.40
N PRO A 67 29.90 15.61 20.58
CA PRO A 67 30.91 14.80 19.93
C PRO A 67 31.41 15.49 18.65
N VAL A 68 32.74 15.57 18.53
CA VAL A 68 33.51 16.11 17.41
C VAL A 68 33.11 15.48 16.07
N GLU A 69 32.90 16.32 15.05
CA GLU A 69 32.52 15.96 13.69
C GLU A 69 33.56 15.03 13.00
N PRO A 70 33.15 13.87 12.46
CA PRO A 70 33.93 13.19 11.45
C PRO A 70 33.71 13.86 10.07
N LYS A 71 34.82 14.21 9.41
CA LYS A 71 34.85 14.84 8.07
C LYS A 71 33.92 14.14 7.08
N ALA A 72 33.01 14.92 6.49
CA ALA A 72 32.04 14.47 5.50
C ALA A 72 32.74 13.99 4.21
N GLU A 73 32.77 12.68 3.99
CA GLU A 73 32.64 12.14 2.64
C GLU A 73 31.24 12.51 2.16
N VAL A 74 31.15 13.40 1.17
CA VAL A 74 29.86 13.87 0.63
C VAL A 74 29.10 12.65 0.09
N PRO A 75 28.06 12.15 0.78
CA PRO A 75 27.19 11.15 0.20
C PRO A 75 26.49 11.84 -0.95
N ASN A 76 26.22 11.14 -2.05
CA ASN A 76 25.36 11.68 -3.11
C ASN A 76 23.98 12.02 -2.50
N THR A 77 23.80 13.28 -2.11
CA THR A 77 22.62 13.83 -1.41
C THR A 77 21.47 14.03 -2.37
N ARG A 78 21.16 13.04 -3.21
CA ARG A 78 19.79 12.97 -3.72
C ARG A 78 18.95 12.54 -2.53
N PRO A 79 18.11 13.42 -1.96
CA PRO A 79 17.22 12.99 -0.90
C PRO A 79 16.41 11.83 -1.48
N ARG A 80 16.36 10.71 -0.75
CA ARG A 80 15.42 9.64 -1.06
C ARG A 80 14.05 10.27 -0.92
N GLN A 81 13.47 10.70 -2.04
CA GLN A 81 12.20 11.40 -2.07
C GLN A 81 11.13 10.36 -1.73
N PHE A 82 10.74 10.34 -0.46
CA PHE A 82 9.54 9.63 -0.03
C PHE A 82 8.33 10.37 -0.60
N TRP A 83 7.29 9.61 -0.91
CA TRP A 83 6.03 10.18 -1.39
C TRP A 83 5.49 11.20 -0.37
N SER A 84 5.04 12.36 -0.85
CA SER A 84 4.47 13.42 0.00
C SER A 84 3.18 13.95 -0.63
N ALA A 85 2.15 14.14 0.20
CA ALA A 85 0.85 14.63 -0.25
C ALA A 85 0.94 16.04 -0.87
N SER A 86 1.86 16.88 -0.37
CA SER A 86 2.11 18.21 -0.94
C SER A 86 2.75 18.18 -2.33
N ALA A 87 3.33 17.05 -2.74
CA ALA A 87 3.89 16.84 -4.08
C ALA A 87 2.91 16.10 -5.01
N GLU A 88 1.66 15.89 -4.58
CA GLU A 88 0.64 15.35 -5.48
C GLU A 88 0.38 16.31 -6.64
N PRO A 89 0.32 15.81 -7.89
CA PRO A 89 -0.07 16.63 -9.02
C PRO A 89 -1.48 17.16 -8.80
N GLN A 90 -1.65 18.48 -8.83
CA GLN A 90 -2.98 19.09 -8.76
C GLN A 90 -3.76 18.72 -10.03
N PHE A 91 -4.92 18.09 -9.84
CA PHE A 91 -5.84 17.71 -10.92
C PHE A 91 -6.60 18.92 -11.46
N THR A 92 -5.91 19.82 -12.13
CA THR A 92 -6.55 20.95 -12.83
C THR A 92 -7.29 20.46 -14.06
N ASP A 93 -8.35 21.16 -14.47
CA ASP A 93 -9.13 20.79 -15.66
C ASP A 93 -8.29 20.76 -16.94
N GLU A 94 -7.32 21.67 -17.06
CA GLU A 94 -6.37 21.68 -18.17
C GLU A 94 -5.48 20.44 -18.18
N TRP A 95 -5.01 20.02 -17.00
CA TRP A 95 -4.20 18.81 -16.85
C TRP A 95 -5.00 17.56 -17.22
N LEU A 96 -6.25 17.45 -16.72
CA LEU A 96 -7.15 16.35 -17.06
C LEU A 96 -7.44 16.28 -18.56
N ARG A 97 -7.64 17.43 -19.23
CA ARG A 97 -7.85 17.47 -20.69
C ARG A 97 -6.64 16.97 -21.47
N LYS A 98 -5.42 17.34 -21.05
CA LYS A 98 -4.18 16.85 -21.67
C LYS A 98 -4.02 15.34 -21.44
N ASN A 99 -4.22 14.89 -20.21
CA ASN A 99 -4.13 13.47 -19.85
C ASN A 99 -5.14 12.60 -20.61
N ARG A 100 -6.39 13.05 -20.78
CA ARG A 100 -7.40 12.33 -21.60
C ARG A 100 -6.99 12.17 -23.06
N LYS A 101 -6.35 13.18 -23.66
CA LYS A 101 -5.83 13.11 -25.04
C LYS A 101 -4.68 12.10 -25.14
N GLU A 102 -3.77 12.11 -24.17
CA GLU A 102 -2.66 11.17 -24.11
C GLU A 102 -3.16 9.73 -23.89
N LEU A 103 -4.12 9.53 -23.00
CA LEU A 103 -4.76 8.22 -22.78
C LEU A 103 -5.45 7.70 -24.04
N ALA A 104 -6.11 8.55 -24.82
CA ALA A 104 -6.70 8.13 -26.09
C ALA A 104 -5.64 7.62 -27.08
N LYS A 105 -4.47 8.27 -27.13
CA LYS A 105 -3.33 7.85 -27.95
C LYS A 105 -2.78 6.49 -27.50
N VAL A 106 -2.61 6.29 -26.19
CA VAL A 106 -2.15 5.01 -25.62
C VAL A 106 -3.14 3.89 -25.91
N LYS A 107 -4.45 4.13 -25.71
CA LYS A 107 -5.50 3.16 -26.03
C LYS A 107 -5.47 2.75 -27.50
N GLN A 108 -5.32 3.72 -28.41
CA GLN A 108 -5.22 3.42 -29.83
C GLN A 108 -3.99 2.57 -30.16
N MET A 109 -2.85 2.84 -29.51
CA MET A 109 -1.63 2.05 -29.67
C MET A 109 -1.83 0.61 -29.16
N MET A 110 -2.41 0.44 -27.97
CA MET A 110 -2.71 -0.89 -27.41
C MET A 110 -3.67 -1.69 -28.28
N MET A 111 -4.71 -1.05 -28.82
CA MET A 111 -5.64 -1.70 -29.76
C MET A 111 -4.98 -2.18 -31.06
N ARG A 112 -3.92 -1.51 -31.51
CA ARG A 112 -3.15 -1.93 -32.71
C ARG A 112 -2.18 -3.07 -32.42
N ILE A 113 -1.67 -3.18 -31.19
CA ILE A 113 -0.73 -4.24 -30.78
C ILE A 113 -1.49 -5.54 -30.46
N SER A 114 -2.75 -5.44 -30.04
CA SER A 114 -3.59 -6.59 -29.68
C SER A 114 -4.29 -7.28 -30.88
N LYS A 115 -3.87 -7.02 -32.12
CA LYS A 115 -4.43 -7.59 -33.35
C LYS A 115 -3.37 -8.36 -34.12
#